data_AF-A0A6C7WVE8-F1
#
_entry.id   AF-A0A6C7WVE8-F1
#
_cell.length_a   1.000
_cell.length_b   1.000
_cell.length_c   1.000
_cell.angle_alpha   90.00
_cell.angle_beta   90.00
_cell.angle_gamma   90.00
#
_symmetry.space_group_name_H-M   'P 1'
#
loop_
_entity.id
_entity.type
_entity.pdbx_description
1 polymer ?
#
loop_
_entity_poly.entity_id
_entity_poly.type
_entity_poly.pdbx_seq_one_letter_code
_entity_poly.pdbx_strand_id
1 'polypeptide(L)'
;MMRSLWSGVSGLQAHQVAMDVEGNNISNVNTTGFKYSRADFGTMFSQTVKIATAPTDGRGGSNPLQIGLGVSVSSTTRIHSQGSVQTTDKNTDVAINGDGFFMVSDDGGLTNYLTRSGDFKLDAYGNFVNNAGFVVQGWNINWDTQSIDSSRTPQNIFIDPGMHIPAAKSTEVAIKANLNSGLNIGTASRPLYSLDSVHGFNQKTGETKDENDTGTTQFYTTSKNAVEVTEKGVDAGSLFNANGQGLNLRDGQGIWVSYADAKYSTNSLGYNAFNSNLQQNQTAAFWGNGNQKTRLDIVINGVVIQNDTIGSIDEAIAYINTFTAPTDAREGTGVRAVKNADGSGIDFVNDNADGTTDNMKNINLVVNANNTAGELWNAVWNNNTQTFSFNQGNGGQQPAINKNGSSLWTATGQNLTPAPPAPGPITQIQFTGPANAQIITAHKYIYSSSPQTL
;
A
#
# COMPACT_ATOMS: atom_id res chain seq x y z
N MET A 1 -54.63 -98.50 -2.33
CA MET A 1 -55.53 -97.32 -2.19
C MET A 1 -55.22 -96.46 -0.96
N MET A 2 -54.77 -96.98 0.19
CA MET A 2 -54.42 -96.13 1.35
C MET A 2 -53.19 -95.21 1.15
N ARG A 3 -52.14 -95.63 0.43
CA ARG A 3 -50.90 -94.83 0.27
C ARG A 3 -51.08 -93.57 -0.59
N SER A 4 -51.92 -93.64 -1.62
CA SER A 4 -52.24 -92.48 -2.47
C SER A 4 -53.07 -91.43 -1.73
N LEU A 5 -53.91 -91.84 -0.77
CA LEU A 5 -54.66 -90.91 0.08
C LEU A 5 -53.71 -90.09 0.97
N TRP A 6 -52.73 -90.73 1.62
CA TRP A 6 -51.74 -90.04 2.44
C TRP A 6 -50.83 -89.11 1.64
N SER A 7 -50.40 -89.52 0.45
CA SER A 7 -49.63 -88.64 -0.45
C SER A 7 -50.47 -87.47 -0.99
N GLY A 8 -51.77 -87.64 -1.16
CA GLY A 8 -52.69 -86.56 -1.55
C GLY A 8 -52.95 -85.58 -0.41
N VAL A 9 -53.16 -86.08 0.81
CA VAL A 9 -53.33 -85.26 2.02
C VAL A 9 -52.07 -84.46 2.34
N SER A 10 -50.87 -85.06 2.19
CA SER A 10 -49.61 -84.32 2.40
C SER A 10 -49.41 -83.20 1.38
N GLY A 11 -49.81 -83.41 0.12
CA GLY A 11 -49.87 -82.36 -0.89
C GLY A 11 -50.83 -81.22 -0.53
N LEU A 12 -52.05 -81.54 -0.06
CA LEU A 12 -53.02 -80.53 0.37
C LEU A 12 -52.52 -79.71 1.57
N GLN A 13 -51.93 -80.37 2.58
CA GLN A 13 -51.37 -79.70 3.75
C GLN A 13 -50.17 -78.81 3.39
N ALA A 14 -49.28 -79.27 2.50
CA ALA A 14 -48.15 -78.48 2.04
C ALA A 14 -48.63 -77.22 1.28
N HIS A 15 -49.66 -77.36 0.42
CA HIS A 15 -50.27 -76.22 -0.25
C HIS A 15 -50.98 -75.27 0.71
N GLN A 16 -51.59 -75.76 1.80
CA GLN A 16 -52.17 -74.89 2.84
C GLN A 16 -51.09 -73.98 3.45
N VAL A 17 -49.95 -74.54 3.85
CA VAL A 17 -48.84 -73.75 4.41
C VAL A 17 -48.32 -72.72 3.41
N ALA A 18 -48.22 -73.07 2.13
CA ALA A 18 -47.85 -72.11 1.10
C ALA A 18 -48.90 -71.00 0.94
N MET A 19 -50.19 -71.33 1.00
CA MET A 19 -51.26 -70.32 1.00
C MET A 19 -51.23 -69.42 2.23
N ASP A 20 -50.87 -69.93 3.41
CA ASP A 20 -50.74 -69.12 4.62
C ASP A 20 -49.60 -68.09 4.48
N VAL A 21 -48.47 -68.49 3.90
CA VAL A 21 -47.33 -67.59 3.60
C VAL A 21 -47.73 -66.53 2.58
N GLU A 22 -48.39 -66.90 1.48
CA GLU A 22 -48.84 -65.93 0.47
C GLU A 22 -49.96 -65.03 0.99
N GLY A 23 -50.88 -65.56 1.80
CA GLY A 23 -51.90 -64.78 2.48
C GLY A 23 -51.28 -63.71 3.38
N ASN A 24 -50.21 -64.04 4.11
CA ASN A 24 -49.48 -63.08 4.93
C ASN A 24 -48.68 -62.05 4.10
N ASN A 25 -48.15 -62.43 2.94
CA ASN A 25 -47.49 -61.50 2.02
C ASN A 25 -48.48 -60.47 1.47
N ILE A 26 -49.66 -60.93 1.05
CA ILE A 26 -50.72 -60.07 0.50
C ILE A 26 -51.30 -59.16 1.60
N SER A 27 -51.49 -59.67 2.81
CA SER A 27 -52.07 -58.89 3.91
C SER A 27 -51.19 -57.72 4.35
N ASN A 28 -49.87 -57.82 4.19
CA ASN A 28 -48.89 -56.82 4.63
C ASN A 28 -48.26 -56.01 3.48
N VAL A 29 -48.90 -55.97 2.31
CA VAL A 29 -48.34 -55.32 1.10
C VAL A 29 -47.98 -53.85 1.30
N ASN A 30 -48.72 -53.13 2.16
CA ASN A 30 -48.51 -51.70 2.43
C ASN A 30 -47.68 -51.44 3.71
N THR A 31 -47.24 -52.47 4.44
CA THR A 31 -46.47 -52.30 5.66
C THR A 31 -45.02 -51.92 5.32
N THR A 32 -44.55 -50.79 5.85
CA THR A 32 -43.20 -50.28 5.58
C THR A 32 -42.12 -51.25 6.07
N GLY A 33 -41.12 -51.50 5.21
CA GLY A 33 -40.01 -52.38 5.55
C GLY A 33 -40.33 -53.89 5.57
N PHE A 34 -41.54 -54.30 5.18
CA PHE A 34 -41.91 -55.71 5.07
C PHE A 34 -41.05 -56.45 4.04
N LYS A 35 -40.67 -57.69 4.36
CA LYS A 35 -39.92 -58.59 3.49
C LYS A 35 -40.71 -59.87 3.31
N TYR A 36 -41.21 -60.09 2.09
CA TYR A 36 -42.02 -61.25 1.76
C TYR A 36 -41.22 -62.55 1.92
N SER A 37 -41.94 -63.63 2.20
CA SER A 37 -41.36 -64.96 2.34
C SER A 37 -41.99 -65.91 1.32
N ARG A 38 -41.30 -66.97 0.95
CA ARG A 38 -41.86 -68.04 0.12
C ARG A 38 -41.70 -69.39 0.81
N ALA A 39 -42.65 -70.29 0.59
CA ALA A 39 -42.55 -71.68 1.02
C ALA A 39 -41.82 -72.52 -0.05
N ASP A 40 -40.82 -73.30 0.38
CA ASP A 40 -40.10 -74.23 -0.49
C ASP A 40 -40.56 -75.68 -0.20
N PHE A 41 -40.78 -76.48 -1.24
CA PHE A 41 -41.27 -77.85 -1.13
C PHE A 41 -40.14 -78.87 -1.27
N GLY A 42 -40.24 -79.99 -0.55
CA GLY A 42 -39.34 -81.14 -0.65
C GLY A 42 -40.09 -82.46 -0.73
N THR A 43 -39.61 -83.39 -1.55
CA THR A 43 -40.17 -84.74 -1.63
C THR A 43 -39.87 -85.52 -0.36
N MET A 44 -40.86 -86.24 0.18
CA MET A 44 -40.63 -87.19 1.27
C MET A 44 -39.85 -88.41 0.78
N PHE A 45 -39.21 -89.14 1.70
CA PHE A 45 -38.44 -90.34 1.37
C PHE A 45 -39.29 -91.36 0.61
N SER A 46 -38.73 -91.95 -0.46
CA SER A 46 -39.45 -92.93 -1.28
C SER A 46 -39.33 -94.34 -0.70
N GLN A 47 -40.42 -95.10 -0.68
CA GLN A 47 -40.40 -96.50 -0.30
C GLN A 47 -39.89 -97.37 -1.45
N THR A 48 -38.80 -98.11 -1.24
CA THR A 48 -38.26 -99.04 -2.23
C THR A 48 -38.92 -100.41 -2.08
N VAL A 49 -39.68 -100.84 -3.08
CA VAL A 49 -40.43 -102.11 -3.11
C VAL A 49 -39.62 -103.23 -3.77
N LYS A 50 -38.82 -102.89 -4.79
CA LYS A 50 -37.83 -103.80 -5.39
C LYS A 50 -36.52 -103.05 -5.56
N ILE A 51 -35.43 -103.71 -5.16
CA ILE A 51 -34.07 -103.20 -5.39
C ILE A 51 -33.73 -103.43 -6.86
N ALA A 52 -32.90 -102.55 -7.43
CA ALA A 52 -32.39 -102.71 -8.77
C ALA A 52 -31.57 -104.02 -8.88
N THR A 53 -31.67 -104.74 -10.01
CA THR A 53 -30.88 -105.95 -10.26
C THR A 53 -30.10 -105.84 -11.56
N ALA A 54 -28.88 -106.38 -11.57
CA ALA A 54 -28.07 -106.52 -12.77
C ALA A 54 -28.65 -107.61 -13.73
N PRO A 55 -28.25 -107.63 -15.02
CA PRO A 55 -28.70 -108.64 -16.00
C PRO A 55 -28.23 -110.07 -15.64
N THR A 56 -29.02 -111.10 -15.96
CA THR A 56 -28.69 -112.54 -15.76
C THR A 56 -29.28 -113.43 -16.86
N ASP A 57 -28.81 -114.69 -16.98
CA ASP A 57 -29.13 -115.70 -18.02
C ASP A 57 -30.39 -115.46 -18.89
N GLY A 58 -30.19 -114.74 -19.99
CA GLY A 58 -31.22 -114.49 -21.00
C GLY A 58 -32.24 -113.37 -20.68
N ARG A 59 -32.07 -112.60 -19.59
CA ARG A 59 -32.88 -111.42 -19.24
C ARG A 59 -32.05 -110.18 -18.86
N GLY A 60 -32.51 -109.01 -19.28
CA GLY A 60 -31.88 -107.72 -18.94
C GLY A 60 -32.03 -107.31 -17.48
N GLY A 61 -31.21 -106.35 -17.03
CA GLY A 61 -31.30 -105.77 -15.69
C GLY A 61 -32.63 -105.05 -15.46
N SER A 62 -33.01 -104.87 -14.19
CA SER A 62 -34.29 -104.27 -13.80
C SER A 62 -34.08 -103.05 -12.90
N ASN A 63 -34.78 -101.96 -13.19
CA ASN A 63 -34.77 -100.73 -12.41
C ASN A 63 -35.38 -100.93 -11.00
N PRO A 64 -34.96 -100.13 -10.00
CA PRO A 64 -35.57 -100.19 -8.68
C PRO A 64 -37.02 -99.71 -8.77
N LEU A 65 -37.93 -100.44 -8.13
CA LEU A 65 -39.32 -100.03 -8.04
C LEU A 65 -39.48 -99.21 -6.76
N GLN A 66 -39.52 -97.90 -6.90
CA GLN A 66 -39.73 -96.96 -5.80
C GLN A 66 -41.09 -96.26 -5.90
N ILE A 67 -41.72 -96.04 -4.74
CA ILE A 67 -42.98 -95.33 -4.61
C ILE A 67 -42.74 -94.13 -3.69
N GLY A 68 -42.94 -92.92 -4.22
CA GLY A 68 -42.86 -91.69 -3.42
C GLY A 68 -43.95 -91.65 -2.36
N LEU A 69 -43.61 -91.15 -1.17
CA LEU A 69 -44.55 -91.07 -0.03
C LEU A 69 -45.23 -89.69 0.11
N GLY A 70 -44.98 -88.77 -0.83
CA GLY A 70 -45.62 -87.45 -0.87
C GLY A 70 -44.61 -86.30 -0.79
N VAL A 71 -45.10 -85.14 -0.36
CA VAL A 71 -44.35 -83.87 -0.30
C VAL A 71 -44.54 -83.22 1.08
N SER A 72 -43.55 -82.46 1.53
CA SER A 72 -43.63 -81.62 2.72
C SER A 72 -42.99 -80.26 2.46
N VAL A 73 -43.27 -79.26 3.29
CA VAL A 73 -42.56 -77.97 3.24
C VAL A 73 -41.17 -78.15 3.87
N SER A 74 -40.12 -77.77 3.13
CA SER A 74 -38.74 -77.87 3.62
C SER A 74 -38.32 -76.67 4.43
N SER A 75 -38.72 -75.47 4.00
CA SER A 75 -38.31 -74.20 4.60
C SER A 75 -39.23 -73.06 4.16
N THR A 76 -39.21 -71.98 4.92
CA THR A 76 -39.72 -70.68 4.49
C THR A 76 -38.55 -69.70 4.39
N THR A 77 -38.31 -69.15 3.20
CA THR A 77 -37.18 -68.27 2.94
C THR A 77 -37.65 -66.83 2.80
N ARG A 78 -37.07 -65.91 3.57
CA ARG A 78 -37.35 -64.46 3.47
C ARG A 78 -36.48 -63.83 2.39
N ILE A 79 -37.09 -63.01 1.53
CA ILE A 79 -36.39 -62.36 0.41
C ILE A 79 -36.17 -60.87 0.73
N HIS A 80 -34.90 -60.43 0.66
CA HIS A 80 -34.45 -59.11 1.10
C HIS A 80 -34.32 -58.05 -0.02
N SER A 81 -34.95 -58.24 -1.18
CA SER A 81 -34.88 -57.28 -2.30
C SER A 81 -35.28 -55.86 -1.90
N GLN A 82 -34.63 -54.84 -2.48
CA GLN A 82 -34.95 -53.43 -2.24
C GLN A 82 -36.37 -53.10 -2.74
N GLY A 83 -37.14 -52.39 -1.92
CA GLY A 83 -38.48 -51.89 -2.29
C GLY A 83 -38.42 -50.48 -2.88
N SER A 84 -39.53 -50.04 -3.48
CA SER A 84 -39.70 -48.65 -3.93
C SER A 84 -39.75 -47.69 -2.74
N VAL A 85 -39.03 -46.57 -2.84
CA VAL A 85 -39.08 -45.51 -1.82
C VAL A 85 -40.12 -44.48 -2.25
N GLN A 86 -40.94 -44.02 -1.30
CA GLN A 86 -41.87 -42.91 -1.47
C GLN A 86 -41.45 -41.77 -0.54
N THR A 87 -41.53 -40.54 -1.02
CA THR A 87 -41.23 -39.34 -0.24
C THR A 87 -42.38 -39.04 0.73
N THR A 88 -42.05 -38.64 1.96
CA THR A 88 -43.02 -38.12 2.94
C THR A 88 -42.68 -36.67 3.28
N ASP A 89 -43.61 -35.96 3.92
CA ASP A 89 -43.42 -34.57 4.35
C ASP A 89 -42.73 -34.46 5.73
N LYS A 90 -42.31 -35.58 6.33
CA LYS A 90 -41.75 -35.66 7.68
C LYS A 90 -40.24 -35.90 7.62
N ASN A 91 -39.46 -34.90 8.03
CA ASN A 91 -37.99 -34.91 7.93
C ASN A 91 -37.28 -36.03 8.72
N THR A 92 -37.91 -36.57 9.77
CA THR A 92 -37.33 -37.65 10.58
C THR A 92 -37.67 -39.04 10.03
N ASP A 93 -38.47 -39.13 8.96
CA ASP A 93 -38.66 -40.39 8.25
C ASP A 93 -37.47 -40.66 7.35
N VAL A 94 -36.77 -41.77 7.60
CA VAL A 94 -35.56 -42.15 6.86
C VAL A 94 -35.71 -43.55 6.29
N ALA A 95 -35.18 -43.73 5.07
CA ALA A 95 -35.09 -45.04 4.43
C ALA A 95 -33.63 -45.28 4.05
N ILE A 96 -33.12 -46.49 4.33
CA ILE A 96 -31.78 -46.87 3.89
C ILE A 96 -31.88 -47.38 2.45
N ASN A 97 -31.03 -46.82 1.59
CA ASN A 97 -30.84 -47.29 0.23
C ASN A 97 -29.67 -48.28 0.19
N GLY A 98 -29.98 -49.56 -0.06
CA GLY A 98 -29.01 -50.66 -0.04
C GLY A 98 -29.12 -51.52 1.23
N ASP A 99 -28.03 -52.23 1.54
CA ASP A 99 -27.98 -53.16 2.66
C ASP A 99 -27.81 -52.45 4.01
N GLY A 100 -28.24 -53.10 5.09
CA GLY A 100 -28.17 -52.57 6.46
C GLY A 100 -29.49 -52.70 7.21
N PHE A 101 -29.54 -52.21 8.45
CA PHE A 101 -30.75 -52.12 9.28
C PHE A 101 -30.60 -50.96 10.26
N PHE A 102 -31.71 -50.41 10.72
CA PHE A 102 -31.70 -49.54 11.90
C PHE A 102 -31.71 -50.39 13.16
N MET A 103 -31.00 -49.93 14.18
CA MET A 103 -30.94 -50.57 15.48
C MET A 103 -31.85 -49.82 16.46
N VAL A 104 -32.75 -50.53 17.12
CA VAL A 104 -33.65 -49.98 18.13
C VAL A 104 -33.61 -50.86 19.38
N SER A 105 -33.86 -50.27 20.54
CA SER A 105 -33.87 -50.98 21.82
C SER A 105 -34.97 -50.43 22.72
N ASP A 106 -35.54 -51.28 23.55
CA ASP A 106 -36.48 -50.97 24.62
C ASP A 106 -35.80 -50.79 25.99
N ASP A 107 -34.58 -51.29 26.14
CA ASP A 107 -33.87 -51.44 27.42
C ASP A 107 -32.52 -50.71 27.47
N GLY A 108 -32.32 -49.69 26.62
CA GLY A 108 -31.11 -48.87 26.62
C GLY A 108 -29.90 -49.51 25.94
N GLY A 109 -30.14 -50.46 25.04
CA GLY A 109 -29.12 -51.08 24.17
C GLY A 109 -28.63 -52.45 24.64
N LEU A 110 -29.22 -53.03 25.70
CA LEU A 110 -28.90 -54.40 26.14
C LEU A 110 -29.46 -55.43 25.15
N THR A 111 -30.68 -55.18 24.67
CA THR A 111 -31.35 -55.96 23.62
C THR A 111 -31.56 -55.08 22.39
N ASN A 112 -30.92 -55.46 21.29
CA ASN A 112 -31.01 -54.73 20.03
C ASN A 112 -31.91 -55.45 19.03
N TYR A 113 -32.91 -54.74 18.53
CA TYR A 113 -33.76 -55.16 17.43
C TYR A 113 -33.37 -54.45 16.14
N LEU A 114 -33.46 -55.17 15.03
CA LEU A 114 -33.14 -54.66 13.70
C LEU A 114 -34.43 -54.39 12.92
N THR A 115 -34.60 -53.16 12.44
CA THR A 115 -35.76 -52.77 11.62
C THR A 115 -35.33 -52.11 10.32
N ARG A 116 -36.18 -52.26 9.30
CA ARG A 116 -36.07 -51.54 8.02
C ARG A 116 -37.02 -50.35 7.92
N SER A 117 -38.00 -50.25 8.83
CA SER A 117 -38.89 -49.10 8.95
C SER A 117 -38.15 -47.99 9.68
N GLY A 118 -38.11 -46.80 9.10
CA GLY A 118 -37.46 -45.62 9.68
C GLY A 118 -38.43 -44.48 9.95
N ASP A 119 -39.63 -44.84 10.43
CA ASP A 119 -40.72 -43.96 10.85
C ASP A 119 -40.45 -43.32 12.22
N PHE A 120 -39.33 -42.62 12.36
CA PHE A 120 -38.85 -42.11 13.65
C PHE A 120 -39.44 -40.75 14.03
N LYS A 121 -39.57 -40.48 15.33
CA LYS A 121 -40.07 -39.21 15.88
C LYS A 121 -39.42 -38.93 17.23
N LEU A 122 -39.39 -37.65 17.62
CA LEU A 122 -38.99 -37.27 18.98
C LEU A 122 -40.18 -37.41 19.92
N ASP A 123 -39.97 -37.98 21.09
CA ASP A 123 -40.94 -37.95 22.18
C ASP A 123 -40.84 -36.66 23.00
N ALA A 124 -41.75 -36.48 23.97
CA ALA A 124 -41.75 -35.30 24.84
C ALA A 124 -40.54 -35.23 25.79
N TYR A 125 -39.82 -36.33 25.95
CA TYR A 125 -38.64 -36.44 26.81
C TYR A 125 -37.33 -36.23 26.04
N GLY A 126 -37.37 -36.17 24.70
CA GLY A 126 -36.20 -36.00 23.84
C GLY A 126 -35.63 -37.30 23.27
N ASN A 127 -36.25 -38.46 23.50
CA ASN A 127 -35.78 -39.71 22.89
C ASN A 127 -36.21 -39.78 21.42
N PHE A 128 -35.33 -40.29 20.57
CA PHE A 128 -35.65 -40.56 19.17
C PHE A 128 -36.22 -41.97 19.00
N VAL A 129 -37.54 -42.08 18.83
CA VAL A 129 -38.29 -43.33 18.92
C VAL A 129 -38.96 -43.72 17.61
N ASN A 130 -39.21 -45.01 17.43
CA ASN A 130 -40.10 -45.53 16.38
C ASN A 130 -41.58 -45.57 16.85
N ASN A 131 -42.50 -46.02 15.99
CA ASN A 131 -43.92 -46.11 16.35
C ASN A 131 -44.25 -47.15 17.45
N ALA A 132 -43.36 -48.11 17.70
CA ALA A 132 -43.51 -49.08 18.80
C ALA A 132 -43.00 -48.54 20.15
N GLY A 133 -42.40 -47.34 20.18
CA GLY A 133 -41.82 -46.74 21.37
C GLY A 133 -40.38 -47.18 21.67
N PHE A 134 -39.73 -47.93 20.78
CA PHE A 134 -38.33 -48.29 20.92
C PHE A 134 -37.43 -47.13 20.51
N VAL A 135 -36.36 -46.92 21.27
CA VAL A 135 -35.41 -45.83 21.04
C VAL A 135 -34.35 -46.27 20.04
N VAL A 136 -34.09 -45.44 19.05
CA VAL A 136 -33.04 -45.65 18.05
C VAL A 136 -31.67 -45.54 18.71
N GLN A 137 -30.81 -46.50 18.40
CA GLN A 137 -29.44 -46.53 18.89
C GLN A 137 -28.50 -45.75 17.97
N GLY A 138 -27.61 -44.96 18.56
CA GLY A 138 -26.61 -44.15 17.86
C GLY A 138 -25.64 -43.49 18.82
N TRP A 139 -25.09 -42.34 18.42
CA TRP A 139 -24.13 -41.58 19.23
C TRP A 139 -24.59 -40.14 19.38
N ASN A 140 -24.60 -39.64 20.62
CA ASN A 140 -24.93 -38.26 20.94
C ASN A 140 -23.66 -37.37 20.86
N ILE A 141 -23.86 -36.06 20.70
CA ILE A 141 -22.77 -35.07 20.68
C ILE A 141 -22.17 -34.87 22.08
N ASN A 142 -20.85 -34.70 22.16
CA ASN A 142 -20.19 -34.16 23.34
C ASN A 142 -20.10 -32.63 23.22
N TRP A 143 -20.73 -31.89 24.14
CA TRP A 143 -20.75 -30.42 24.11
C TRP A 143 -19.41 -29.76 24.44
N ASP A 144 -18.50 -30.45 25.12
CA ASP A 144 -17.16 -29.92 25.42
C ASP A 144 -16.31 -29.83 24.15
N THR A 145 -16.46 -30.81 23.25
CA THR A 145 -15.70 -30.89 21.98
C THR A 145 -16.53 -30.52 20.75
N GLN A 146 -17.84 -30.35 20.91
CA GLN A 146 -18.83 -30.16 19.85
C GLN A 146 -18.72 -31.21 18.73
N SER A 147 -18.45 -32.47 19.11
CA SER A 147 -18.22 -33.57 18.18
C SER A 147 -18.92 -34.86 18.59
N ILE A 148 -19.13 -35.75 17.62
CA ILE A 148 -19.73 -37.08 17.82
C ILE A 148 -18.62 -38.14 17.68
N ASP A 149 -18.48 -39.00 18.68
CA ASP A 149 -17.53 -40.11 18.68
C ASP A 149 -18.24 -41.42 18.30
N SER A 150 -18.15 -41.79 17.02
CA SER A 150 -18.77 -43.01 16.47
C SER A 150 -17.97 -44.30 16.73
N SER A 151 -16.83 -44.23 17.43
CA SER A 151 -16.02 -45.41 17.76
C SER A 151 -16.54 -46.17 19.00
N ARG A 152 -17.37 -45.51 19.80
CA ARG A 152 -17.95 -46.05 21.04
C ARG A 152 -19.11 -47.00 20.73
N THR A 153 -19.57 -47.74 21.72
CA THR A 153 -20.81 -48.52 21.57
C THR A 153 -22.01 -47.57 21.45
N PRO A 154 -22.97 -47.85 20.54
CA PRO A 154 -24.21 -47.09 20.43
C PRO A 154 -24.99 -47.04 21.74
N GLN A 155 -25.74 -45.96 21.94
CA GLN A 155 -26.65 -45.71 23.05
C GLN A 155 -27.95 -45.11 22.52
N ASN A 156 -28.94 -44.92 23.40
CA ASN A 156 -30.17 -44.19 23.07
C ASN A 156 -29.85 -42.78 22.53
N ILE A 157 -30.37 -42.47 21.33
CA ILE A 157 -30.31 -41.11 20.80
C ILE A 157 -31.23 -40.22 21.63
N PHE A 158 -30.66 -39.16 22.21
CA PHE A 158 -31.34 -38.22 23.10
C PHE A 158 -31.07 -36.78 22.66
N ILE A 159 -32.13 -36.06 22.35
CA ILE A 159 -32.15 -34.68 21.89
C ILE A 159 -33.13 -33.91 22.78
N ASP A 160 -32.61 -33.25 23.82
CA ASP A 160 -33.42 -32.48 24.76
C ASP A 160 -34.16 -31.32 24.05
N PRO A 161 -35.50 -31.27 24.09
CA PRO A 161 -36.27 -30.17 23.51
C PRO A 161 -35.98 -28.80 24.15
N GLY A 162 -35.49 -28.77 25.39
CA GLY A 162 -35.15 -27.58 26.16
C GLY A 162 -33.66 -27.20 26.14
N MET A 163 -32.88 -27.75 25.21
CA MET A 163 -31.43 -27.59 25.19
C MET A 163 -30.97 -26.12 25.09
N HIS A 164 -30.00 -25.75 25.95
CA HIS A 164 -29.39 -24.43 25.98
C HIS A 164 -27.88 -24.52 25.74
N ILE A 165 -27.36 -23.74 24.79
CA ILE A 165 -25.93 -23.67 24.47
C ILE A 165 -25.33 -22.39 25.10
N PRO A 166 -24.27 -22.47 25.93
CA PRO A 166 -23.66 -21.28 26.56
C PRO A 166 -22.95 -20.39 25.55
N ALA A 167 -22.82 -19.09 25.86
CA ALA A 167 -22.08 -18.17 25.01
C ALA A 167 -20.58 -18.51 24.97
N ALA A 168 -19.98 -18.46 23.78
CA ALA A 168 -18.55 -18.65 23.57
C ALA A 168 -17.85 -17.29 23.47
N LYS A 169 -16.68 -17.16 24.11
CA LYS A 169 -15.81 -15.98 23.95
C LYS A 169 -15.20 -15.99 22.55
N SER A 170 -15.17 -14.85 21.88
CA SER A 170 -14.48 -14.72 20.59
C SER A 170 -12.98 -15.00 20.77
N THR A 171 -12.47 -16.01 20.09
CA THR A 171 -11.04 -16.34 20.04
C THR A 171 -10.37 -15.85 18.76
N GLU A 172 -11.17 -15.51 17.75
CA GLU A 172 -10.72 -15.06 16.45
C GLU A 172 -11.60 -13.91 15.95
N VAL A 173 -10.99 -12.96 15.25
CA VAL A 173 -11.67 -11.93 14.48
C VAL A 173 -11.00 -11.83 13.12
N ALA A 174 -11.80 -11.88 12.05
CA ALA A 174 -11.32 -11.75 10.69
C ALA A 174 -11.84 -10.43 10.08
N ILE A 175 -10.96 -9.68 9.42
CA ILE A 175 -11.30 -8.44 8.70
C ILE A 175 -10.88 -8.59 7.24
N LYS A 176 -11.78 -8.21 6.32
CA LYS A 176 -11.50 -8.08 4.90
C LYS A 176 -11.82 -6.64 4.47
N ALA A 177 -10.80 -5.90 4.05
CA ALA A 177 -10.92 -4.50 3.64
C ALA A 177 -10.06 -4.22 2.42
N ASN A 178 -10.40 -3.15 1.69
CA ASN A 178 -9.58 -2.57 0.63
C ASN A 178 -8.94 -1.27 1.13
N LEU A 179 -7.62 -1.16 1.05
CA LEU A 179 -6.88 0.05 1.39
C LEU A 179 -6.47 0.76 0.10
N ASN A 180 -6.86 2.02 -0.04
CA ASN A 180 -6.64 2.78 -1.26
C ASN A 180 -5.16 3.19 -1.40
N SER A 181 -4.52 2.80 -2.50
CA SER A 181 -3.14 3.16 -2.87
C SER A 181 -3.06 4.23 -3.97
N GLY A 182 -4.21 4.74 -4.42
CA GLY A 182 -4.31 5.73 -5.50
C GLY A 182 -4.10 7.17 -5.05
N LEU A 183 -4.18 8.09 -6.02
CA LEU A 183 -3.95 9.53 -5.83
C LEU A 183 -5.18 10.32 -5.37
N ASN A 184 -6.31 9.67 -5.12
CA ASN A 184 -7.52 10.32 -4.61
C ASN A 184 -8.11 9.51 -3.46
N ILE A 185 -8.12 10.10 -2.28
CA ILE A 185 -8.60 9.49 -1.03
C ILE A 185 -9.91 10.12 -0.52
N GLY A 186 -10.44 11.14 -1.21
CA GLY A 186 -11.58 11.91 -0.73
C GLY A 186 -11.33 12.45 0.68
N THR A 187 -12.19 12.09 1.62
CA THR A 187 -12.09 12.51 3.04
C THR A 187 -11.50 11.43 3.95
N ALA A 188 -11.08 10.29 3.42
CA ALA A 188 -10.48 9.20 4.19
C ALA A 188 -9.01 9.51 4.50
N SER A 189 -8.78 10.54 5.30
CA SER A 189 -7.47 11.11 5.57
C SER A 189 -7.26 11.44 7.04
N ARG A 190 -6.01 11.71 7.39
CA ARG A 190 -5.59 12.26 8.68
C ARG A 190 -4.61 13.40 8.46
N PRO A 191 -4.47 14.34 9.41
CA PRO A 191 -3.38 15.30 9.38
C PRO A 191 -2.00 14.62 9.38
N LEU A 192 -1.03 15.29 8.75
CA LEU A 192 0.38 14.94 8.86
C LEU A 192 0.82 14.97 10.34
N TYR A 193 1.74 14.10 10.72
CA TYR A 193 2.27 14.07 12.09
C TYR A 193 2.98 15.40 12.41
N SER A 194 2.84 15.87 13.64
CA SER A 194 3.63 16.98 14.14
C SER A 194 5.10 16.57 14.25
N LEU A 195 5.98 17.49 13.91
CA LEU A 195 7.42 17.44 14.15
C LEU A 195 7.78 18.66 14.99
N ASP A 196 8.71 18.49 15.93
CA ASP A 196 9.29 19.61 16.64
C ASP A 196 10.39 20.30 15.82
N SER A 197 11.04 21.31 16.40
CA SER A 197 12.02 22.15 15.70
C SER A 197 13.45 21.59 15.69
N VAL A 198 13.71 20.47 16.36
CA VAL A 198 15.04 19.89 16.56
C VAL A 198 15.07 18.49 15.96
N HIS A 199 15.96 18.28 14.99
CA HIS A 199 16.13 16.96 14.38
C HIS A 199 16.75 15.95 15.37
N GLY A 200 16.22 14.73 15.36
CA GLY A 200 16.73 13.58 16.11
C GLY A 200 16.43 13.64 17.61
N PHE A 201 15.55 14.52 18.06
CA PHE A 201 15.34 14.75 19.49
C PHE A 201 13.92 15.19 19.80
N ASN A 202 13.22 14.42 20.63
CA ASN A 202 11.89 14.81 21.09
C ASN A 202 11.99 15.71 22.32
N GLN A 203 11.66 16.99 22.15
CA GLN A 203 11.72 17.99 23.21
C GLN A 203 10.73 17.76 24.36
N LYS A 204 9.65 17.00 24.15
CA LYS A 204 8.66 16.69 25.18
C LYS A 204 9.12 15.57 26.11
N THR A 205 9.78 14.55 25.57
CA THR A 205 10.27 13.41 26.36
C THR A 205 11.70 13.62 26.84
N GLY A 206 12.48 14.47 26.16
CA GLY A 206 13.90 14.67 26.42
C GLY A 206 14.79 13.54 25.90
N GLU A 207 14.29 12.74 24.95
CA GLU A 207 15.00 11.59 24.39
C GLU A 207 15.47 11.84 22.95
N THR A 208 16.67 11.35 22.63
CA THR A 208 17.17 11.27 21.25
C THR A 208 16.49 10.11 20.53
N LYS A 209 15.72 10.42 19.48
CA LYS A 209 15.05 9.46 18.60
C LYS A 209 15.04 10.02 17.18
N ASP A 210 15.38 9.18 16.21
CA ASP A 210 15.27 9.53 14.80
C ASP A 210 13.79 9.49 14.38
N GLU A 211 13.27 10.62 13.90
CA GLU A 211 11.87 10.75 13.46
C GLU A 211 11.57 9.91 12.21
N ASN A 212 12.60 9.55 11.44
CA ASN A 212 12.46 8.74 10.23
C ASN A 212 12.52 7.23 10.49
N ASP A 213 12.81 6.80 11.72
CA ASP A 213 12.77 5.39 12.09
C ASP A 213 11.32 4.88 12.12
N THR A 214 10.97 4.03 11.15
CA THR A 214 9.64 3.42 11.07
C THR A 214 9.32 2.50 12.25
N GLY A 215 10.33 1.93 12.91
CA GLY A 215 10.17 1.07 14.09
C GLY A 215 9.88 1.85 15.38
N THR A 216 10.18 3.15 15.41
CA THR A 216 9.90 4.03 16.53
C THR A 216 8.57 4.76 16.32
N THR A 217 7.69 4.72 17.32
CA THR A 217 6.44 5.50 17.34
C THR A 217 6.23 6.05 18.75
N GLN A 218 6.17 7.37 18.85
CA GLN A 218 5.94 8.07 20.10
C GLN A 218 4.54 8.68 20.15
N PHE A 219 4.01 8.78 21.36
CA PHE A 219 2.67 9.28 21.61
C PHE A 219 2.70 10.46 22.57
N TYR A 220 1.73 11.36 22.42
CA TYR A 220 1.49 12.44 23.35
C TYR A 220 0.00 12.59 23.63
N THR A 221 -0.33 13.12 24.81
CA THR A 221 -1.71 13.46 25.16
C THR A 221 -2.01 14.88 24.68
N THR A 222 -2.99 15.00 23.80
CA THR A 222 -3.49 16.29 23.31
C THR A 222 -4.24 17.04 24.42
N SER A 223 -4.46 18.34 24.23
CA SER A 223 -5.27 19.15 25.15
C SER A 223 -6.73 18.66 25.31
N LYS A 224 -7.20 17.82 24.37
CA LYS A 224 -8.52 17.19 24.40
C LYS A 224 -8.50 15.79 25.03
N ASN A 225 -7.40 15.42 25.69
CA ASN A 225 -7.21 14.10 26.33
C ASN A 225 -7.28 12.93 25.33
N ALA A 226 -6.94 13.16 24.07
CA ALA A 226 -6.73 12.11 23.08
C ALA A 226 -5.24 11.77 22.98
N VAL A 227 -4.91 10.49 22.80
CA VAL A 227 -3.55 10.02 22.58
C VAL A 227 -3.28 9.95 21.08
N GLU A 228 -2.32 10.74 20.60
CA GLU A 228 -1.97 10.83 19.18
C GLU A 228 -0.49 10.57 18.94
N VAL A 229 -0.14 10.22 17.71
CA VAL A 229 1.25 10.02 17.26
C VAL A 229 1.89 11.37 16.96
N THR A 230 3.15 11.55 17.39
CA THR A 230 4.01 12.72 17.09
C THR A 230 5.42 12.27 16.72
N GLU A 231 6.26 13.21 16.26
CA GLU A 231 7.67 12.99 15.91
C GLU A 231 7.85 11.84 14.90
N LYS A 232 7.07 11.88 13.81
CA LYS A 232 7.13 10.86 12.77
C LYS A 232 7.29 11.48 11.38
N GLY A 233 8.48 11.31 10.82
CA GLY A 233 8.78 11.63 9.44
C GLY A 233 7.92 10.80 8.49
N VAL A 234 7.52 11.42 7.38
CA VAL A 234 6.74 10.78 6.31
C VAL A 234 7.42 11.07 5.00
N ASP A 235 7.49 10.05 4.13
CA ASP A 235 7.96 10.25 2.76
C ASP A 235 7.06 11.27 2.06
N ALA A 236 7.65 12.39 1.63
CA ALA A 236 6.96 13.48 0.96
C ALA A 236 6.24 13.04 -0.34
N GLY A 237 6.67 11.94 -0.96
CA GLY A 237 5.99 11.32 -2.11
C GLY A 237 4.59 10.77 -1.79
N SER A 238 4.29 10.53 -0.51
CA SER A 238 3.00 10.01 -0.03
C SER A 238 2.03 11.09 0.47
N LEU A 239 2.35 12.37 0.27
CA LEU A 239 1.54 13.48 0.76
C LEU A 239 0.33 13.77 -0.13
N PHE A 240 -0.74 14.23 0.52
CA PHE A 240 -1.99 14.65 -0.10
C PHE A 240 -2.32 16.08 0.32
N ASN A 241 -3.00 16.82 -0.56
CA ASN A 241 -3.56 18.13 -0.22
C ASN A 241 -4.88 17.99 0.57
N ALA A 242 -5.43 19.12 1.01
CA ALA A 242 -6.69 19.16 1.77
C ALA A 242 -7.91 18.61 1.00
N ASN A 243 -7.85 18.53 -0.33
CA ASN A 243 -8.90 17.95 -1.18
C ASN A 243 -8.75 16.42 -1.32
N GLY A 244 -7.76 15.81 -0.66
CA GLY A 244 -7.48 14.39 -0.77
C GLY A 244 -6.82 13.98 -2.09
N GLN A 245 -6.19 14.92 -2.80
CA GLN A 245 -5.43 14.66 -4.02
C GLN A 245 -3.94 14.52 -3.69
N GLY A 246 -3.31 13.46 -4.22
CA GLY A 246 -1.87 13.23 -4.03
C GLY A 246 -1.06 14.32 -4.69
N LEU A 247 -0.02 14.83 -4.00
CA LEU A 247 0.88 15.83 -4.55
C LEU A 247 1.73 15.29 -5.72
N ASN A 248 1.89 13.96 -5.79
CA ASN A 248 2.56 13.23 -6.86
C ASN A 248 4.00 13.74 -7.11
N LEU A 249 4.72 14.01 -6.01
CA LEU A 249 6.11 14.44 -6.04
C LEU A 249 7.01 13.31 -6.57
N ARG A 250 7.97 13.64 -7.44
CA ARG A 250 8.89 12.70 -8.08
C ARG A 250 10.34 13.08 -7.85
N ASP A 251 11.24 12.10 -7.96
CA ASP A 251 12.67 12.32 -7.82
C ASP A 251 13.18 13.46 -8.70
N GLY A 252 14.01 14.32 -8.12
CA GLY A 252 14.57 15.50 -8.80
C GLY A 252 13.65 16.70 -8.85
N GLN A 253 12.35 16.55 -8.53
CA GLN A 253 11.48 17.70 -8.32
C GLN A 253 11.79 18.38 -6.99
N GLY A 254 11.43 19.65 -6.89
CA GLY A 254 11.78 20.46 -5.74
C GLY A 254 11.24 21.87 -5.82
N ILE A 255 11.64 22.69 -4.86
CA ILE A 255 11.25 24.08 -4.75
C ILE A 255 12.44 24.97 -4.46
N TRP A 256 12.31 26.24 -4.83
CA TRP A 256 13.19 27.30 -4.36
C TRP A 256 12.55 27.98 -3.16
N VAL A 257 13.36 28.26 -2.14
CA VAL A 257 12.96 29.04 -0.97
C VAL A 257 13.94 30.19 -0.81
N SER A 258 13.41 31.41 -0.94
CA SER A 258 14.14 32.65 -0.67
C SER A 258 13.80 33.13 0.73
N TYR A 259 14.84 33.34 1.56
CA TYR A 259 14.68 33.83 2.93
C TYR A 259 14.73 35.37 3.01
N ALA A 260 15.32 36.01 2.01
CA ALA A 260 15.42 37.46 1.86
C ALA A 260 15.78 37.81 0.41
N ASP A 261 15.62 39.08 0.01
CA ASP A 261 16.17 39.54 -1.27
C ASP A 261 17.71 39.50 -1.21
N ALA A 262 18.36 39.02 -2.26
CA ALA A 262 19.79 39.16 -2.43
C ALA A 262 20.10 40.61 -2.83
N LYS A 263 20.97 41.29 -2.07
CA LYS A 263 21.34 42.70 -2.31
C LYS A 263 22.85 42.86 -2.35
N TYR A 264 23.35 43.63 -3.31
CA TYR A 264 24.77 43.96 -3.42
C TYR A 264 24.98 45.37 -3.92
N SER A 265 25.70 46.19 -3.15
CA SER A 265 26.06 47.56 -3.54
C SER A 265 27.52 47.61 -3.97
N THR A 266 27.77 48.08 -5.19
CA THR A 266 29.13 48.29 -5.70
C THR A 266 29.80 49.51 -5.07
N ASN A 267 31.11 49.66 -5.24
CA ASN A 267 31.88 50.81 -4.75
C ASN A 267 31.81 50.97 -3.23
N SER A 268 32.03 49.87 -2.50
CA SER A 268 32.11 49.88 -1.03
C SER A 268 33.24 50.75 -0.47
N LEU A 269 34.23 51.11 -1.30
CA LEU A 269 35.31 52.03 -0.95
C LEU A 269 34.85 53.50 -0.89
N GLY A 270 33.66 53.82 -1.40
CA GLY A 270 33.06 55.15 -1.28
C GLY A 270 33.72 56.22 -2.14
N TYR A 271 34.24 55.86 -3.32
CA TYR A 271 34.74 56.86 -4.26
C TYR A 271 33.59 57.68 -4.82
N ASN A 272 33.76 59.00 -4.90
CA ASN A 272 32.75 59.88 -5.49
C ASN A 272 32.55 59.58 -6.98
N ALA A 273 31.35 59.83 -7.48
CA ALA A 273 31.08 59.87 -8.92
C ALA A 273 31.83 61.05 -9.57
N PHE A 274 32.25 60.88 -10.83
CA PHE A 274 32.80 62.00 -11.61
C PHE A 274 31.79 63.14 -11.74
N ASN A 275 32.21 64.35 -11.38
CA ASN A 275 31.39 65.55 -11.47
C ASN A 275 31.93 66.49 -12.56
N SER A 276 31.20 66.60 -13.67
CA SER A 276 31.59 67.47 -14.80
C SER A 276 31.63 68.96 -14.47
N ASN A 277 30.92 69.41 -13.43
CA ASN A 277 30.86 70.80 -13.03
C ASN A 277 32.06 71.21 -12.15
N LEU A 278 32.77 70.24 -11.59
CA LEU A 278 33.91 70.48 -10.72
C LEU A 278 35.20 70.57 -11.56
N GLN A 279 35.51 71.77 -12.04
CA GLN A 279 36.59 72.11 -12.99
C GLN A 279 38.02 71.98 -12.42
N GLN A 280 38.37 70.79 -11.93
CA GLN A 280 39.69 70.44 -11.41
C GLN A 280 39.97 68.95 -11.67
N ASN A 281 41.21 68.51 -11.45
CA ASN A 281 41.55 67.08 -11.56
C ASN A 281 40.76 66.25 -10.55
N GLN A 282 40.21 65.12 -10.99
CA GLN A 282 39.42 64.21 -10.17
C GLN A 282 39.90 62.78 -10.37
N THR A 283 39.92 62.01 -9.29
CA THR A 283 40.06 60.55 -9.32
C THR A 283 38.76 59.98 -8.75
N ALA A 284 37.91 59.45 -9.62
CA ALA A 284 36.51 59.20 -9.33
C ALA A 284 35.99 57.96 -10.05
N ALA A 285 34.88 57.41 -9.57
CA ALA A 285 34.12 56.39 -10.29
C ALA A 285 33.56 57.01 -11.57
N PHE A 286 33.90 56.45 -12.73
CA PHE A 286 33.58 57.04 -14.02
C PHE A 286 32.81 56.07 -14.92
N TRP A 287 31.65 56.53 -15.41
CA TRP A 287 30.71 55.76 -16.21
C TRP A 287 30.59 56.27 -17.66
N GLY A 288 31.49 57.16 -18.08
CA GLY A 288 31.41 57.88 -19.35
C GLY A 288 30.80 59.28 -19.19
N ASN A 289 30.95 60.10 -20.24
CA ASN A 289 30.34 61.44 -20.31
C ASN A 289 29.78 61.77 -21.71
N GLY A 290 29.34 60.74 -22.46
CA GLY A 290 28.92 60.85 -23.85
C GLY A 290 30.06 60.94 -24.86
N ASN A 291 31.03 61.85 -24.63
CA ASN A 291 32.22 62.01 -25.49
C ASN A 291 33.28 60.93 -25.25
N GLN A 292 33.53 60.62 -23.98
CA GLN A 292 34.34 59.48 -23.55
C GLN A 292 33.40 58.33 -23.19
N LYS A 293 33.54 57.22 -23.92
CA LYS A 293 32.82 55.97 -23.67
C LYS A 293 33.63 55.05 -22.77
N THR A 294 32.92 54.20 -22.05
CA THR A 294 33.48 53.14 -21.19
C THR A 294 32.95 51.78 -21.63
N ARG A 295 33.70 50.74 -21.27
CA ARG A 295 33.38 49.35 -21.57
C ARG A 295 32.78 48.70 -20.33
N LEU A 296 31.53 48.25 -20.43
CA LEU A 296 30.94 47.33 -19.47
C LEU A 296 31.34 45.91 -19.86
N ASP A 297 31.96 45.16 -18.95
CA ASP A 297 32.33 43.76 -19.16
C ASP A 297 32.19 42.99 -17.85
N ILE A 298 31.00 42.43 -17.62
CA ILE A 298 30.66 41.70 -16.40
C ILE A 298 29.95 40.37 -16.74
N VAL A 299 29.91 39.47 -15.76
CA VAL A 299 29.10 38.25 -15.80
C VAL A 299 28.20 38.26 -14.57
N ILE A 300 26.89 38.15 -14.77
CA ILE A 300 25.91 38.05 -13.68
C ILE A 300 25.19 36.71 -13.83
N ASN A 301 25.24 35.87 -12.80
CA ASN A 301 24.58 34.56 -12.75
C ASN A 301 24.91 33.68 -13.98
N GLY A 302 26.14 33.75 -14.48
CA GLY A 302 26.61 33.03 -15.66
C GLY A 302 26.34 33.74 -17.01
N VAL A 303 25.55 34.81 -17.02
CA VAL A 303 25.23 35.57 -18.24
C VAL A 303 26.24 36.70 -18.44
N VAL A 304 26.91 36.68 -19.59
CA VAL A 304 27.88 37.71 -20.00
C VAL A 304 27.15 38.97 -20.46
N ILE A 305 27.52 40.12 -19.89
CA ILE A 305 26.97 41.44 -20.21
C ILE A 305 28.13 42.33 -20.66
N GLN A 306 28.18 42.59 -21.97
CA GLN A 306 29.22 43.38 -22.60
C GLN A 306 28.64 44.54 -23.42
N ASN A 307 29.23 45.73 -23.29
CA ASN A 307 28.90 46.91 -24.09
C ASN A 307 30.07 47.91 -24.07
N ASP A 308 30.61 48.25 -25.24
CA ASP A 308 31.78 49.14 -25.37
C ASP A 308 31.42 50.63 -25.48
N THR A 309 30.13 50.98 -25.51
CA THR A 309 29.66 52.33 -25.82
C THR A 309 28.96 53.04 -24.66
N ILE A 310 29.17 52.58 -23.42
CA ILE A 310 28.52 53.15 -22.22
C ILE A 310 29.00 54.59 -22.01
N GLY A 311 28.08 55.55 -22.10
CA GLY A 311 28.33 56.97 -21.91
C GLY A 311 27.80 57.56 -20.60
N SER A 312 27.02 56.80 -19.82
CA SER A 312 26.56 57.19 -18.49
C SER A 312 26.20 55.96 -17.64
N ILE A 313 26.09 56.15 -16.32
CA ILE A 313 25.63 55.10 -15.40
C ILE A 313 24.19 54.66 -15.71
N ASP A 314 23.32 55.57 -16.15
CA ASP A 314 21.93 55.25 -16.52
C ASP A 314 21.88 54.33 -17.76
N GLU A 315 22.77 54.55 -18.72
CA GLU A 315 22.91 53.69 -19.90
C GLU A 315 23.38 52.28 -19.49
N ALA A 316 24.35 52.19 -18.56
CA ALA A 316 24.79 50.91 -18.02
C ALA A 316 23.66 50.18 -17.28
N ILE A 317 22.93 50.87 -16.40
CA ILE A 317 21.82 50.30 -15.64
C ILE A 317 20.71 49.83 -16.57
N ALA A 318 20.30 50.67 -17.53
CA ALA A 318 19.27 50.31 -18.51
C ALA A 318 19.70 49.07 -19.31
N TYR A 319 20.96 49.03 -19.75
CA TYR A 319 21.49 47.88 -20.50
C TYR A 319 21.53 46.61 -19.65
N ILE A 320 22.05 46.68 -18.41
CA ILE A 320 22.06 45.54 -17.47
C ILE A 320 20.63 45.03 -17.22
N ASN A 321 19.67 45.93 -17.02
CA ASN A 321 18.27 45.57 -16.78
C ASN A 321 17.59 44.91 -17.99
N THR A 322 18.16 45.00 -19.21
CA THR A 322 17.69 44.17 -20.34
C THR A 322 17.96 42.69 -20.15
N PHE A 323 18.84 42.30 -19.21
CA PHE A 323 19.20 40.91 -18.89
C PHE A 323 18.46 40.36 -17.67
N THR A 324 17.65 41.17 -16.97
CA THR A 324 16.86 40.70 -15.82
C THR A 324 15.92 39.56 -16.24
N ALA A 325 15.18 39.74 -17.33
CA ALA A 325 14.29 38.73 -17.89
C ALA A 325 15.01 37.91 -19.00
N PRO A 326 14.69 36.62 -19.15
CA PRO A 326 15.16 35.82 -20.27
C PRO A 326 14.52 36.26 -21.59
N THR A 327 15.17 35.90 -22.69
CA THR A 327 14.66 36.05 -24.07
C THR A 327 14.81 34.72 -24.81
N ASP A 328 14.19 34.57 -25.97
CA ASP A 328 14.28 33.33 -26.77
C ASP A 328 15.71 32.92 -27.13
N ALA A 329 16.64 33.89 -27.20
CA ALA A 329 18.03 33.68 -27.59
C ALA A 329 19.04 33.74 -26.44
N ARG A 330 18.60 34.09 -25.22
CA ARG A 330 19.51 34.36 -24.09
C ARG A 330 18.84 34.14 -22.75
N GLU A 331 19.57 33.51 -21.85
CA GLU A 331 19.20 33.38 -20.44
C GLU A 331 19.04 34.74 -19.74
N GLY A 332 18.15 34.77 -18.74
CA GLY A 332 17.98 35.91 -17.84
C GLY A 332 18.80 35.74 -16.57
N THR A 333 18.88 36.80 -15.77
CA THR A 333 19.61 36.78 -14.48
C THR A 333 18.69 36.88 -13.27
N GLY A 334 17.45 37.38 -13.42
CA GLY A 334 16.58 37.76 -12.31
C GLY A 334 17.08 38.97 -11.51
N VAL A 335 18.27 39.50 -11.81
CA VAL A 335 18.89 40.60 -11.08
C VAL A 335 18.46 41.93 -11.68
N ARG A 336 18.04 42.86 -10.82
CA ARG A 336 17.77 44.25 -11.15
C ARG A 336 18.91 45.15 -10.67
N ALA A 337 19.32 46.07 -11.52
CA ALA A 337 20.29 47.11 -11.21
C ALA A 337 19.56 48.44 -10.97
N VAL A 338 19.92 49.13 -9.90
CA VAL A 338 19.44 50.48 -9.56
C VAL A 338 20.64 51.36 -9.28
N LYS A 339 20.54 52.65 -9.57
CA LYS A 339 21.60 53.60 -9.24
C LYS A 339 21.66 53.80 -7.72
N ASN A 340 22.85 53.80 -7.15
CA ASN A 340 23.03 54.19 -5.75
C ASN A 340 22.80 55.70 -5.55
N ALA A 341 22.63 56.13 -4.29
CA ALA A 341 22.17 57.49 -3.98
C ALA A 341 23.10 58.62 -4.47
N ASP A 342 24.41 58.37 -4.53
CA ASP A 342 25.44 59.33 -4.98
C ASP A 342 25.78 59.19 -6.47
N GLY A 343 25.21 58.21 -7.16
CA GLY A 343 25.47 57.92 -8.57
C GLY A 343 26.87 57.40 -8.87
N SER A 344 27.61 56.97 -7.85
CA SER A 344 28.97 56.44 -8.00
C SER A 344 28.98 54.96 -8.42
N GLY A 345 27.88 54.25 -8.18
CA GLY A 345 27.78 52.80 -8.31
C GLY A 345 26.36 52.29 -8.53
N ILE A 346 26.24 50.97 -8.58
CA ILE A 346 25.00 50.23 -8.76
C ILE A 346 24.65 49.46 -7.48
N ASP A 347 23.37 49.51 -7.11
CA ASP A 347 22.73 48.61 -6.17
C ASP A 347 22.02 47.50 -6.94
N PHE A 348 22.53 46.28 -6.83
CA PHE A 348 21.92 45.08 -7.37
C PHE A 348 20.95 44.48 -6.38
N VAL A 349 19.77 44.10 -6.86
CA VAL A 349 18.74 43.43 -6.06
C VAL A 349 18.17 42.26 -6.87
N ASN A 350 18.08 41.09 -6.25
CA ASN A 350 17.30 39.96 -6.76
C ASN A 350 16.33 39.51 -5.65
N ASP A 351 15.03 39.63 -5.90
CA ASP A 351 13.98 39.16 -4.97
C ASP A 351 13.79 37.63 -5.02
N ASN A 352 14.45 36.97 -5.98
CA ASN A 352 14.41 35.54 -6.26
C ASN A 352 13.02 35.01 -6.62
N ALA A 353 12.05 35.88 -6.91
CA ALA A 353 10.68 35.49 -7.22
C ALA A 353 10.55 34.90 -8.64
N ASP A 354 11.38 35.39 -9.57
CA ASP A 354 11.28 35.05 -10.98
C ASP A 354 12.10 33.82 -11.38
N GLY A 355 11.57 33.03 -12.31
CA GLY A 355 12.24 31.86 -12.88
C GLY A 355 12.35 30.65 -11.95
N THR A 356 12.78 29.51 -12.50
CA THR A 356 12.87 28.22 -11.78
C THR A 356 14.27 27.59 -11.81
N THR A 357 15.22 28.26 -12.46
CA THR A 357 16.59 27.79 -12.70
C THR A 357 17.61 28.58 -11.90
N ASP A 358 18.81 28.01 -11.72
CA ASP A 358 19.86 28.56 -10.85
C ASP A 358 20.28 29.99 -11.27
N ASN A 359 20.33 30.27 -12.59
CA ASN A 359 20.71 31.59 -13.13
C ASN A 359 19.72 32.72 -12.77
N MET A 360 18.49 32.40 -12.38
CA MET A 360 17.47 33.38 -11.99
C MET A 360 17.46 33.65 -10.48
N LYS A 361 18.30 32.96 -9.72
CA LYS A 361 18.34 33.02 -8.25
C LYS A 361 19.65 33.61 -7.78
N ASN A 362 19.60 34.26 -6.63
CA ASN A 362 20.75 34.87 -5.96
C ASN A 362 21.45 35.92 -6.84
N ILE A 363 22.57 36.43 -6.35
CA ILE A 363 23.47 37.29 -7.14
C ILE A 363 24.84 36.63 -7.15
N ASN A 364 25.37 36.34 -8.33
CA ASN A 364 26.75 35.94 -8.55
C ASN A 364 27.33 36.86 -9.64
N LEU A 365 28.00 37.92 -9.20
CA LEU A 365 28.61 38.92 -10.06
C LEU A 365 30.11 38.62 -10.19
N VAL A 366 30.61 38.64 -11.42
CA VAL A 366 32.04 38.65 -11.75
C VAL A 366 32.30 39.86 -12.64
N VAL A 367 33.28 40.69 -12.27
CA VAL A 367 33.72 41.83 -13.09
C VAL A 367 34.98 41.42 -13.83
N ASN A 368 34.91 41.43 -15.17
CA ASN A 368 36.05 41.03 -15.98
C ASN A 368 37.13 42.12 -15.95
N ALA A 369 38.40 41.72 -16.09
CA ALA A 369 39.55 42.64 -15.97
C ALA A 369 39.47 43.84 -16.93
N ASN A 370 38.89 43.63 -18.10
CA ASN A 370 38.73 44.64 -19.15
C ASN A 370 37.55 45.59 -18.94
N ASN A 371 36.74 45.42 -17.89
CA ASN A 371 35.69 46.36 -17.54
C ASN A 371 36.32 47.74 -17.30
N THR A 372 35.74 48.80 -17.81
CA THR A 372 36.15 50.18 -17.52
C THR A 372 34.97 51.06 -17.08
N ALA A 373 33.74 50.61 -17.26
CA ALA A 373 32.53 51.28 -16.78
C ALA A 373 32.43 51.19 -15.26
N GLY A 374 32.27 52.33 -14.59
CA GLY A 374 32.19 52.41 -13.13
C GLY A 374 33.49 52.05 -12.42
N GLU A 375 34.60 51.95 -13.15
CA GLU A 375 35.92 51.80 -12.55
C GLU A 375 36.48 53.17 -12.16
N LEU A 376 37.63 53.16 -11.48
CA LEU A 376 38.34 54.38 -11.14
C LEU A 376 39.04 54.95 -12.38
N TRP A 377 38.81 56.23 -12.64
CA TRP A 377 39.48 56.99 -13.69
C TRP A 377 40.04 58.29 -13.14
N ASN A 378 41.13 58.75 -13.75
CA ASN A 378 41.63 60.10 -13.60
C ASN A 378 41.00 60.99 -14.68
N ALA A 379 40.21 61.97 -14.27
CA ALA A 379 39.73 63.04 -15.11
C ALA A 379 40.64 64.26 -14.91
N VAL A 380 41.34 64.67 -15.96
CA VAL A 380 42.30 65.78 -15.93
C VAL A 380 41.66 67.00 -16.58
N TRP A 381 41.55 68.09 -15.83
CA TRP A 381 40.98 69.33 -16.31
C TRP A 381 42.01 70.15 -17.05
N ASN A 382 41.69 70.58 -18.28
CA ASN A 382 42.53 71.50 -19.03
C ASN A 382 41.89 72.90 -19.02
N ASN A 383 42.53 73.85 -18.32
CA ASN A 383 42.06 75.24 -18.23
C ASN A 383 42.02 75.97 -19.59
N ASN A 384 42.85 75.58 -20.55
CA ASN A 384 42.93 76.27 -21.84
C ASN A 384 41.79 75.87 -22.78
N THR A 385 41.43 74.59 -22.79
CA THR A 385 40.36 74.06 -23.66
C THR A 385 39.03 73.96 -22.95
N GLN A 386 38.99 74.14 -21.63
CA GLN A 386 37.82 73.93 -20.77
C GLN A 386 37.20 72.53 -20.96
N THR A 387 38.06 71.52 -21.13
CA THR A 387 37.66 70.12 -21.34
C THR A 387 38.36 69.19 -20.36
N PHE A 388 37.74 68.04 -20.11
CA PHE A 388 38.37 66.91 -19.42
C PHE A 388 39.03 65.95 -20.40
N SER A 389 40.21 65.44 -20.05
CA SER A 389 40.77 64.22 -20.61
C SER A 389 40.73 63.10 -19.57
N PHE A 390 40.52 61.86 -20.00
CA PHE A 390 40.31 60.72 -19.11
C PHE A 390 41.38 59.65 -19.32
N ASN A 391 41.92 59.11 -18.24
CA ASN A 391 42.85 57.98 -18.30
C ASN A 391 42.73 57.07 -17.07
N GLN A 392 43.16 55.81 -17.21
CA GLN A 392 43.23 54.83 -16.11
C GLN A 392 44.68 54.59 -15.63
N GLY A 393 45.59 55.53 -15.90
CA GLY A 393 46.99 55.48 -15.45
C GLY A 393 47.99 55.09 -16.54
N ASN A 394 48.54 56.09 -17.24
CA ASN A 394 49.96 56.17 -17.62
C ASN A 394 50.30 57.57 -18.18
N GLY A 395 50.26 58.60 -17.33
CA GLY A 395 50.76 59.92 -17.73
C GLY A 395 50.55 61.03 -16.70
N GLY A 396 51.62 61.42 -15.99
CA GLY A 396 51.70 62.71 -15.28
C GLY A 396 51.45 62.69 -13.77
N GLN A 397 51.16 63.87 -13.19
CA GLN A 397 50.99 64.18 -11.76
C GLN A 397 49.78 63.49 -11.06
N GLN A 398 49.05 62.61 -11.73
CA GLN A 398 47.87 61.91 -11.23
C GLN A 398 48.22 60.50 -10.72
N PRO A 399 47.45 59.93 -9.77
CA PRO A 399 47.76 58.62 -9.22
C PRO A 399 47.70 57.51 -10.27
N ALA A 400 48.68 56.61 -10.25
CA ALA A 400 48.64 55.35 -11.00
C ALA A 400 47.57 54.43 -10.39
N ILE A 401 46.65 53.93 -11.21
CA ILE A 401 45.53 53.09 -10.77
C ILE A 401 45.87 51.64 -11.11
N ASN A 402 46.12 50.82 -10.09
CA ASN A 402 46.36 49.39 -10.23
C ASN A 402 45.19 48.59 -9.66
N LYS A 403 44.40 47.98 -10.55
CA LYS A 403 43.29 47.12 -10.15
C LYS A 403 43.73 45.86 -9.39
N ASN A 404 44.96 45.38 -9.63
CA ASN A 404 45.55 44.23 -8.93
C ASN A 404 44.64 42.99 -8.90
N GLY A 405 44.01 42.66 -10.04
CA GLY A 405 43.09 41.52 -10.14
C GLY A 405 41.72 41.72 -9.47
N SER A 406 41.41 42.94 -9.02
CA SER A 406 40.11 43.35 -8.46
C SER A 406 39.41 44.36 -9.38
N SER A 407 38.29 44.92 -8.91
CA SER A 407 37.51 45.98 -9.57
C SER A 407 37.03 46.96 -8.51
N LEU A 408 36.84 48.24 -8.86
CA LEU A 408 36.22 49.20 -7.94
C LEU A 408 34.83 48.73 -7.46
N TRP A 409 34.15 47.91 -8.27
CA TRP A 409 32.82 47.40 -7.93
C TRP A 409 32.86 46.44 -6.74
N THR A 410 33.93 45.65 -6.62
CA THR A 410 34.04 44.52 -5.68
C THR A 410 35.18 44.62 -4.67
N ALA A 411 36.04 45.64 -4.79
CA ALA A 411 37.17 45.84 -3.91
C ALA A 411 36.72 46.07 -2.46
N THR A 412 37.31 45.30 -1.54
CA THR A 412 37.05 45.40 -0.10
C THR A 412 38.04 46.31 0.60
N GLY A 413 39.15 46.64 -0.05
CA GLY A 413 40.16 47.56 0.47
C GLY A 413 41.00 48.22 -0.63
N GLN A 414 41.92 49.06 -0.18
CA GLN A 414 42.85 49.76 -1.05
C GLN A 414 44.15 50.11 -0.32
N ASN A 415 45.25 50.10 -1.07
CA ASN A 415 46.54 50.62 -0.64
C ASN A 415 46.81 51.92 -1.39
N LEU A 416 46.97 53.00 -0.64
CA LEU A 416 47.29 54.33 -1.16
C LEU A 416 48.78 54.61 -0.94
N THR A 417 49.44 55.23 -1.92
CA THR A 417 50.84 55.66 -1.80
C THR A 417 50.95 57.15 -2.10
N PRO A 418 51.52 57.97 -1.20
CA PRO A 418 51.90 57.62 0.17
C PRO A 418 50.66 57.29 1.04
N ALA A 419 50.81 56.36 2.00
CA ALA A 419 49.69 55.93 2.84
C ALA A 419 49.30 57.04 3.84
N PRO A 420 48.01 57.41 3.96
CA PRO A 420 47.57 58.38 4.96
C PRO A 420 47.98 57.93 6.38
N PRO A 421 48.47 58.83 7.25
CA PRO A 421 48.44 60.29 7.17
C PRO A 421 49.70 60.94 6.55
N ALA A 422 50.53 60.20 5.81
CA ALA A 422 51.77 60.75 5.26
C ALA A 422 51.49 61.98 4.35
N PRO A 423 52.25 63.08 4.50
CA PRO A 423 52.02 64.30 3.74
C PRO A 423 52.44 64.13 2.27
N GLY A 424 51.58 64.57 1.34
CA GLY A 424 51.83 64.55 -0.10
C GLY A 424 50.60 64.13 -0.92
N PRO A 425 50.57 64.42 -2.23
CA PRO A 425 49.51 63.92 -3.10
C PRO A 425 49.62 62.40 -3.26
N ILE A 426 48.48 61.71 -3.34
CA ILE A 426 48.45 60.27 -3.66
C ILE A 426 48.96 60.07 -5.09
N THR A 427 50.00 59.26 -5.24
CA THR A 427 50.66 58.92 -6.50
C THR A 427 50.33 57.51 -6.99
N GLN A 428 49.83 56.62 -6.13
CA GLN A 428 49.37 55.29 -6.53
C GLN A 428 48.18 54.83 -5.69
N ILE A 429 47.22 54.21 -6.36
CA ILE A 429 46.05 53.56 -5.78
C ILE A 429 46.06 52.11 -6.25
N GLN A 430 46.09 51.17 -5.31
CA GLN A 430 46.03 49.75 -5.61
C GLN A 430 44.86 49.10 -4.88
N PHE A 431 43.95 48.47 -5.61
CA PHE A 431 42.83 47.76 -4.99
C PHE A 431 43.26 46.44 -4.34
N THR A 432 42.52 46.06 -3.30
CA THR A 432 42.60 44.75 -2.66
C THR A 432 41.21 44.13 -2.58
N GLY A 433 41.14 42.81 -2.78
CA GLY A 433 39.88 42.06 -2.77
C GLY A 433 39.64 41.28 -4.06
N PRO A 434 38.52 40.52 -4.13
CA PRO A 434 38.17 39.74 -5.31
C PRO A 434 37.64 40.62 -6.44
N ALA A 435 37.50 40.03 -7.64
CA ALA A 435 36.77 40.61 -8.77
C ALA A 435 35.32 40.09 -8.87
N ASN A 436 34.86 39.35 -7.86
CA ASN A 436 33.53 38.75 -7.83
C ASN A 436 32.84 38.96 -6.48
N ALA A 437 31.52 38.95 -6.50
CA ALA A 437 30.65 39.04 -5.33
C ALA A 437 29.49 38.05 -5.47
N GLN A 438 29.30 37.20 -4.46
CA GLN A 438 28.24 36.20 -4.42
C GLN A 438 27.36 36.41 -3.18
N ILE A 439 26.06 36.60 -3.40
CA ILE A 439 25.05 36.82 -2.36
C ILE A 439 24.01 35.72 -2.48
N ILE A 440 23.92 34.86 -1.47
CA ILE A 440 23.01 33.71 -1.43
C ILE A 440 21.94 33.95 -0.37
N THR A 441 20.69 34.01 -0.80
CA THR A 441 19.52 34.13 0.07
C THR A 441 18.41 33.15 -0.31
N ALA A 442 18.52 32.50 -1.48
CA ALA A 442 17.65 31.44 -1.95
C ALA A 442 18.36 30.09 -2.06
N HIS A 443 17.68 29.05 -1.61
CA HIS A 443 18.14 27.66 -1.62
C HIS A 443 17.16 26.78 -2.38
N LYS A 444 17.67 25.70 -2.98
CA LYS A 444 16.90 24.71 -3.73
C LYS A 444 16.77 23.44 -2.90
N TYR A 445 15.53 22.99 -2.69
CA TYR A 445 15.20 21.78 -1.95
C TYR A 445 14.71 20.73 -2.93
N ILE A 446 15.40 19.61 -3.02
CA ILE A 446 15.12 18.54 -3.99
C ILE A 446 14.69 17.29 -3.26
N TYR A 447 13.61 16.70 -3.74
CA TYR A 447 13.09 15.44 -3.24
C TYR A 447 13.83 14.24 -3.83
N SER A 448 14.01 13.22 -2.99
CA SER A 448 14.57 11.93 -3.32
C SER A 448 13.79 10.86 -2.55
N SER A 449 13.33 9.84 -3.26
CA SER A 449 12.69 8.63 -2.75
C SER A 449 13.71 7.64 -2.17
N SER A 450 15.00 7.82 -2.47
CA SER A 450 16.07 7.03 -1.90
C SER A 450 16.39 7.48 -0.47
N PRO A 451 16.86 6.59 0.42
CA PRO A 451 17.21 6.95 1.79
C PRO A 451 18.14 8.17 1.83
N GLN A 452 17.73 9.20 2.56
CA GLN A 452 18.55 10.39 2.83
C GLN A 452 18.95 10.37 4.30
N THR A 453 20.23 10.60 4.58
CA THR A 453 20.74 10.87 5.92
C THR A 453 21.09 12.34 5.99
N LEU A 454 20.51 13.06 6.96
CA LEU A 454 20.84 14.46 7.24
C LEU A 454 22.17 14.59 7.99
#